data_AF-A0A1F4USI3-F1
#
_entry.id   AF-A0A1F4USI3-F1
#
_cell.length_a   1.000
_cell.length_b   1.000
_cell.length_c   1.000
_cell.angle_alpha   90.00
_cell.angle_beta   90.00
_cell.angle_gamma   90.00
#
_symmetry.space_group_name_H-M   'P 1'
#
loop_
_entity.id
_entity.type
_entity.pdbx_description
1 polymer ?
#
loop_
_entity_poly.entity_id
_entity_poly.type
_entity_poly.pdbx_seq_one_letter_code
_entity_poly.pdbx_strand_id
1 'polypeptide(L)'
;MPKFLYTVLVFAALLWWALLRILVGKAPDNAWVILLFLLVLLITLTLTLSLPLYLLFHKRAPEFANLRFLYRKSLKWSVLLGFFVTGILGLRAFNLGSTLNIILFSLLCVVLGFQLGKSR
;
A
#
# COMPACT_ATOMS: atom_id res chain seq x y z
N MET A 1 21.10 1.90 8.87
CA MET A 1 19.76 2.30 8.40
C MET A 1 19.33 3.57 9.12
N PRO A 2 18.70 4.55 8.44
CA PRO A 2 18.22 5.76 9.11
C PRO A 2 17.16 5.46 10.17
N LYS A 3 17.21 6.18 11.29
CA LYS A 3 16.41 5.92 12.51
C LYS A 3 14.89 5.86 12.25
N PHE A 4 14.39 6.61 11.27
CA PHE A 4 12.96 6.61 10.91
C PHE A 4 12.45 5.28 10.35
N LEU A 5 13.31 4.45 9.74
CA LEU A 5 12.89 3.15 9.20
C LEU A 5 12.53 2.15 10.30
N TYR A 6 13.17 2.24 11.47
CA TYR A 6 12.82 1.41 12.62
C TYR A 6 11.41 1.73 13.11
N THR A 7 11.05 3.02 13.16
CA THR A 7 9.70 3.45 13.53
C THR A 7 8.66 2.92 12.56
N VAL A 8 8.95 2.97 11.25
CA VAL A 8 8.09 2.43 10.19
C VAL A 8 7.91 0.92 10.34
N LEU A 9 8.99 0.19 10.65
CA LEU A 9 8.95 -1.26 10.81
C LEU A 9 8.13 -1.69 12.02
N VAL A 10 8.31 -1.03 13.18
CA VAL A 10 7.50 -1.28 14.38
C VAL A 10 6.03 -0.98 14.10
N PHE A 11 5.73 0.14 13.42
CA PHE A 11 4.36 0.50 13.08
C PHE A 11 3.72 -0.49 12.09
N ALA A 12 4.48 -0.97 11.11
CA ALA A 12 4.03 -2.03 10.21
C ALA A 12 3.72 -3.33 10.96
N ALA A 13 4.56 -3.73 11.92
CA ALA A 13 4.31 -4.92 12.74
C ALA A 13 3.03 -4.79 13.59
N LEU A 14 2.80 -3.62 14.19
CA LEU A 14 1.56 -3.34 14.94
C LEU A 14 0.32 -3.40 14.03
N LEU A 15 0.41 -2.88 12.82
CA LEU A 15 -0.68 -2.93 11.84
C LEU A 15 -0.96 -4.35 11.37
N TRP A 16 0.07 -5.16 11.12
CA TRP A 16 -0.09 -6.58 10.82
C TRP A 16 -0.77 -7.34 11.97
N TRP A 17 -0.40 -7.04 13.22
CA TRP A 17 -1.04 -7.61 14.39
C TRP A 17 -2.53 -7.21 14.49
N ALA A 18 -2.84 -5.93 14.28
CA ALA A 18 -4.22 -5.45 14.24
C ALA A 18 -5.04 -6.12 13.13
N LEU A 19 -4.44 -6.32 11.95
CA LEU A 19 -5.09 -6.96 10.81
C LEU A 19 -5.39 -8.44 11.08
N LEU A 20 -4.45 -9.17 11.70
CA LEU A 20 -4.67 -10.56 12.14
C LEU A 20 -5.79 -10.66 13.17
N ARG A 21 -5.88 -9.71 14.10
CA ARG A 21 -6.98 -9.66 15.09
C ARG A 21 -8.34 -9.47 14.42
N ILE A 22 -8.43 -8.61 13.40
CA ILE A 22 -9.67 -8.42 12.63
C ILE A 22 -10.03 -9.70 11.88
N LEU A 23 -9.04 -10.37 11.26
CA LEU A 23 -9.25 -11.58 10.45
C LEU A 23 -9.74 -12.77 11.28
N VAL A 24 -9.20 -12.97 12.49
CA VAL A 24 -9.54 -14.12 13.35
C VAL A 24 -10.78 -13.85 14.21
N GLY A 25 -11.04 -12.59 14.56
CA GLY A 25 -12.02 -12.24 15.59
C GLY A 25 -13.45 -12.04 15.12
N LYS A 26 -13.71 -11.75 13.84
CA LYS A 26 -15.06 -11.47 13.33
C LYS A 26 -15.24 -11.91 11.88
N ALA A 27 -16.35 -12.59 11.60
CA ALA A 27 -16.86 -12.63 10.24
C ALA A 27 -17.25 -11.19 9.83
N PRO A 28 -16.97 -10.79 8.58
CA PRO A 28 -17.29 -9.45 8.11
C PRO A 28 -18.81 -9.34 7.85
N ASP A 29 -19.58 -9.13 8.92
CA ASP A 29 -21.05 -9.10 8.86
C ASP A 29 -21.58 -7.76 8.33
N ASN A 30 -20.72 -6.73 8.28
CA ASN A 30 -21.09 -5.36 7.91
C ASN A 30 -20.10 -4.76 6.91
N ALA A 31 -20.62 -4.01 5.94
CA ALA A 31 -19.83 -3.28 4.94
C ALA A 31 -18.78 -2.34 5.58
N TRP A 32 -19.09 -1.76 6.74
CA TRP A 32 -18.16 -0.91 7.50
C TRP A 32 -16.92 -1.67 7.97
N VAL A 33 -17.07 -2.93 8.38
CA VAL A 33 -15.94 -3.76 8.84
C VAL A 33 -15.05 -4.11 7.65
N ILE A 34 -15.64 -4.39 6.49
CA ILE A 34 -14.90 -4.67 5.24
C ILE A 34 -14.11 -3.43 4.80
N LEU A 35 -14.72 -2.24 4.80
CA LEU A 35 -14.05 -0.99 4.45
C LEU A 35 -12.90 -0.68 5.40
N LEU A 36 -13.11 -0.85 6.71
CA LEU A 36 -12.06 -0.64 7.72
C LEU A 36 -10.92 -1.64 7.52
N PHE A 37 -11.22 -2.91 7.27
CA PHE A 37 -10.23 -3.92 6.95
C PHE A 37 -9.41 -3.56 5.70
N LEU A 38 -10.07 -3.17 4.61
CA LEU A 38 -9.43 -2.75 3.36
C LEU A 38 -8.51 -1.53 3.58
N LEU A 39 -8.94 -0.56 4.38
CA LEU A 39 -8.15 0.62 4.70
C LEU A 39 -6.92 0.27 5.54
N VAL A 40 -7.07 -0.55 6.58
CA VAL A 40 -5.94 -1.02 7.39
C VAL A 40 -4.99 -1.86 6.52
N LEU A 41 -5.52 -2.72 5.66
CA LEU A 41 -4.74 -3.50 4.69
C LEU A 41 -3.94 -2.60 3.74
N LEU A 42 -4.55 -1.53 3.24
CA LEU A 42 -3.88 -0.55 2.38
C LEU A 42 -2.69 0.12 3.07
N ILE A 43 -2.89 0.60 4.29
CA ILE A 43 -1.81 1.24 5.06
C ILE A 43 -0.71 0.21 5.36
N THR A 44 -1.10 -1.00 5.77
CA THR A 44 -0.17 -2.09 6.07
C THR A 44 0.68 -2.45 4.85
N LEU A 45 0.05 -2.72 3.71
CA LEU A 45 0.75 -3.05 2.46
C LEU A 45 1.64 -1.90 1.99
N THR A 46 1.15 -0.67 2.08
CA THR A 46 1.93 0.52 1.71
C THR A 46 3.23 0.60 2.52
N LEU A 47 3.15 0.45 3.84
CA LEU A 47 4.34 0.51 4.69
C LEU A 47 5.26 -0.68 4.46
N THR A 48 4.69 -1.88 4.31
CA THR A 48 5.44 -3.10 4.09
C THR A 48 6.19 -3.07 2.76
N LEU A 49 5.57 -2.57 1.69
CA LEU A 49 6.17 -2.41 0.37
C LEU A 49 7.15 -1.23 0.30
N SER A 50 6.98 -0.21 1.16
CA SER A 50 7.89 0.94 1.19
C SER A 50 9.31 0.59 1.61
N LEU A 51 9.48 -0.45 2.43
CA LEU A 51 10.78 -0.92 2.91
C LEU A 51 11.63 -1.57 1.79
N PRO A 52 11.16 -2.62 1.07
CA PRO A 52 11.91 -3.22 -0.02
C PRO A 52 12.11 -2.25 -1.19
N LEU A 53 11.12 -1.41 -1.52
CA LEU A 53 11.26 -0.38 -2.56
C LEU A 53 12.31 0.68 -2.17
N TYR A 54 12.36 1.07 -0.90
CA TYR A 54 13.39 1.97 -0.40
C TYR A 54 14.78 1.36 -0.53
N LEU A 55 14.95 0.09 -0.14
CA LEU A 55 16.23 -0.62 -0.27
C LEU A 55 16.67 -0.74 -1.74
N LEU A 56 15.73 -1.01 -2.65
CA LEU A 56 16.01 -1.09 -4.09
C LEU A 56 16.47 0.26 -4.64
N PHE A 57 15.78 1.35 -4.30
CA PHE A 57 16.20 2.68 -4.72
C PHE A 57 17.50 3.12 -4.06
N HIS A 58 17.75 2.73 -2.80
CA HIS A 58 18.95 3.13 -2.08
C HIS A 58 20.19 2.45 -2.67
N LYS A 59 20.10 1.17 -3.04
CA LYS A 59 21.16 0.44 -3.75
C LYS A 59 21.53 1.04 -5.11
N ARG A 60 20.60 1.75 -5.76
CA ARG A 60 20.79 2.37 -7.09
C ARG A 60 21.16 3.86 -7.02
N ALA A 61 21.26 4.42 -5.82
CA ALA A 61 21.48 5.86 -5.62
C ALA A 61 22.96 6.17 -5.37
N PRO A 62 23.46 7.34 -5.81
CA PRO A 62 24.79 7.81 -5.47
C PRO A 62 24.91 8.09 -3.95
N GLU A 63 26.13 8.00 -3.40
CA GLU A 63 26.42 8.04 -1.96
C GLU A 63 25.87 9.28 -1.21
N PHE A 64 25.59 10.38 -1.92
CA PHE A 64 25.05 11.63 -1.36
C PHE A 64 23.54 11.85 -1.58
N ALA A 65 22.79 10.81 -1.98
CA ALA A 65 21.36 10.95 -2.22
C ALA A 65 20.57 11.24 -0.93
N ASN A 66 19.66 12.22 -0.99
CA ASN A 66 18.82 12.59 0.13
C ASN A 66 17.85 11.45 0.52
N LEU A 67 18.13 10.78 1.63
CA LEU A 67 17.40 9.60 2.12
C LEU A 67 15.89 9.86 2.30
N ARG A 68 15.49 11.08 2.72
CA ARG A 68 14.07 11.44 2.90
C ARG A 68 13.33 11.52 1.57
N PHE A 69 13.96 12.08 0.56
CA PHE A 69 13.38 12.16 -0.79
C PHE A 69 13.20 10.76 -1.38
N LEU A 70 14.20 9.91 -1.19
CA LEU A 70 14.20 8.54 -1.65
C LEU A 70 13.11 7.69 -0.98
N TYR A 71 12.89 7.89 0.32
CA TYR A 71 11.78 7.29 1.05
C TYR A 71 10.41 7.80 0.57
N ARG A 72 10.23 9.11 0.34
CA ARG A 72 8.98 9.65 -0.23
C ARG A 72 8.67 9.04 -1.60
N LYS A 73 9.69 8.88 -2.44
CA LYS A 73 9.55 8.24 -3.75
C LYS A 73 9.13 6.77 -3.60
N SER A 74 9.78 6.02 -2.72
CA SER A 74 9.37 4.65 -2.38
C SER A 74 7.92 4.58 -1.92
N LEU A 75 7.53 5.48 -1.02
CA LEU A 75 6.20 5.50 -0.43
C LEU A 75 5.11 5.78 -1.48
N LYS A 76 5.35 6.71 -2.42
CA LYS A 76 4.42 6.97 -3.55
C LYS A 76 4.14 5.69 -4.36
N TRP A 77 5.18 4.95 -4.74
CA TRP A 77 5.04 3.70 -5.49
C TRP A 77 4.39 2.59 -4.65
N SER A 78 4.69 2.55 -3.36
CA SER A 78 4.12 1.58 -2.43
C SER A 78 2.64 1.79 -2.19
N VAL A 79 2.19 3.06 -2.11
CA VAL A 79 0.77 3.41 -2.04
C VAL A 79 0.05 2.91 -3.27
N LEU A 80 0.62 3.10 -4.46
CA LEU A 80 -0.01 2.67 -5.71
C LEU A 80 -0.14 1.15 -5.79
N LEU A 81 0.91 0.41 -5.44
CA LEU A 81 0.86 -1.05 -5.40
C LEU A 81 -0.11 -1.55 -4.33
N GLY A 82 -0.08 -0.95 -3.14
CA GLY A 82 -1.03 -1.26 -2.07
C GLY A 82 -2.47 -1.02 -2.52
N PHE A 83 -2.73 0.12 -3.16
CA PHE A 83 -4.05 0.51 -3.67
C PHE A 83 -4.55 -0.45 -4.73
N PHE A 84 -3.69 -0.88 -5.65
CA PHE A 84 -4.04 -1.87 -6.66
C PHE A 84 -4.49 -3.19 -6.03
N VAL A 85 -3.71 -3.72 -5.08
CA VAL A 85 -4.02 -4.97 -4.39
C VAL A 85 -5.31 -4.85 -3.58
N THR A 86 -5.45 -3.79 -2.79
CA THR A 86 -6.65 -3.59 -1.95
C THR A 86 -7.88 -3.29 -2.78
N GLY A 87 -7.76 -2.58 -3.89
CA GLY A 87 -8.88 -2.27 -4.74
C GLY A 87 -9.40 -3.51 -5.47
N ILE A 88 -8.52 -4.42 -5.90
CA ILE A 88 -8.94 -5.74 -6.44
C ILE A 88 -9.69 -6.54 -5.37
N LEU A 89 -9.15 -6.60 -4.15
CA LEU A 89 -9.81 -7.28 -3.04
C LEU A 89 -11.15 -6.62 -2.69
N GLY A 90 -11.25 -5.30 -2.76
CA GLY A 90 -12.48 -4.55 -2.55
C GLY A 90 -13.52 -4.86 -3.62
N LEU A 91 -13.15 -4.83 -4.91
CA LEU A 91 -14.03 -5.22 -6.01
C LEU A 91 -14.58 -6.62 -5.81
N ARG A 92 -13.74 -7.55 -5.36
CA ARG A 92 -14.17 -8.92 -5.04
C ARG A 92 -15.11 -8.96 -3.83
N ALA A 93 -14.81 -8.23 -2.76
CA ALA A 93 -15.61 -8.20 -1.54
C ALA A 93 -17.03 -7.66 -1.76
N PHE A 94 -17.21 -6.72 -2.69
CA PHE A 94 -18.52 -6.16 -3.02
C PHE A 94 -19.22 -6.87 -4.20
N ASN A 95 -18.72 -8.02 -4.67
CA ASN A 95 -19.20 -8.71 -5.87
C ASN A 95 -19.21 -7.82 -7.13
N LEU A 96 -18.35 -6.80 -7.18
CA LEU A 96 -18.15 -5.91 -8.31
C LEU A 96 -17.05 -6.42 -9.25
N GLY A 97 -16.64 -7.69 -9.14
CA GLY A 97 -15.57 -8.32 -9.91
C GLY A 97 -15.90 -8.62 -11.38
N SER A 98 -16.77 -7.83 -12.02
CA SER A 98 -17.02 -7.96 -13.46
C SER A 98 -15.76 -7.61 -14.25
N THR A 99 -15.57 -8.24 -15.42
CA THR A 99 -14.42 -7.98 -16.30
C THR A 99 -14.29 -6.49 -16.62
N LEU A 100 -15.42 -5.80 -16.83
CA LEU A 100 -15.47 -4.37 -17.11
C LEU A 100 -14.94 -3.54 -15.93
N ASN A 101 -15.36 -3.86 -14.69
CA ASN A 101 -14.92 -3.13 -13.50
C ASN A 101 -13.43 -3.34 -13.22
N ILE A 102 -12.91 -4.55 -13.47
CA ILE A 102 -11.49 -4.85 -13.33
C ILE A 102 -10.67 -4.04 -14.35
N ILE A 103 -11.14 -3.95 -15.60
CA ILE A 103 -10.48 -3.14 -16.65
C ILE A 103 -10.49 -1.65 -16.28
N LEU A 104 -11.66 -1.11 -15.89
CA LEU A 104 -11.79 0.29 -15.46
C LEU A 104 -10.89 0.60 -14.26
N PHE A 105 -10.86 -0.28 -13.27
CA PHE A 105 -10.02 -0.12 -12.09
C PHE A 105 -8.52 -0.18 -12.43
N SER A 106 -8.12 -1.08 -13.33
CA SER A 106 -6.75 -1.18 -13.81
C SER A 106 -6.33 0.09 -14.57
N LEU A 107 -7.19 0.61 -15.45
CA LEU A 107 -6.99 1.89 -16.13
C LEU A 107 -6.83 3.04 -15.14
N LEU A 108 -7.68 3.10 -14.12
CA LEU A 108 -7.60 4.10 -13.06
C LEU A 108 -6.26 4.02 -12.33
N CYS A 109 -5.77 2.82 -12.01
CA CYS A 109 -4.46 2.64 -11.40
C CYS A 109 -3.30 3.08 -12.30
N VAL A 110 -3.38 2.83 -13.62
CA VAL A 110 -2.38 3.30 -14.59
C VAL A 110 -2.37 4.83 -14.64
N VAL A 111 -3.53 5.47 -14.73
CA VAL A 111 -3.65 6.94 -14.76
C VAL A 111 -3.10 7.56 -13.48
N LEU A 112 -3.46 7.01 -12.31
CA LEU A 112 -2.91 7.45 -11.03
C LEU A 112 -1.38 7.32 -10.99
N GLY A 113 -0.82 6.24 -11.54
CA GLY A 113 0.63 6.04 -11.65
C GLY A 113 1.32 7.08 -12.50
N PHE A 114 0.74 7.42 -13.66
CA PHE A 114 1.26 8.51 -14.50
C PHE A 114 1.21 9.86 -13.78
N GLN A 115 0.13 10.16 -13.07
CA GLN A 115 -0.01 11.42 -12.33
C GLN A 115 0.97 11.52 -11.16
N LEU A 116 1.14 10.43 -10.40
CA LEU A 116 2.10 10.33 -9.30
C LEU A 116 3.56 10.43 -9.77
N GLY A 117 3.87 9.91 -10.97
CA GLY A 117 5.18 10.01 -11.61
C GLY A 117 5.49 11.40 -12.17
N LYS A 118 4.47 12.15 -12.60
CA LYS A 118 4.61 13.52 -13.15
C LYS A 118 4.72 14.60 -12.08
N SER A 119 4.30 14.32 -10.84
CA SER A 119 4.55 15.16 -9.66
C SER A 119 6.05 15.14 -9.29
N ARG A 120 6.85 15.82 -10.10
CA ARG A 120 8.22 16.25 -9.81
C ARG A 120 8.20 17.56 -9.04
#